data_AF-A0A1Y3Y5C7-F1
#
_entry.id   AF-A0A1Y3Y5C7-F1
#
_cell.length_a   1.000
_cell.length_b   1.000
_cell.length_c   1.000
_cell.angle_alpha   90.00
_cell.angle_beta   90.00
_cell.angle_gamma   90.00
#
_symmetry.space_group_name_H-M   'P 1'
#
loop_
_entity.id
_entity.type
_entity.pdbx_description
1 polymer ?
#
loop_
_entity_poly.entity_id
_entity_poly.type
_entity_poly.pdbx_seq_one_letter_code
_entity_poly.pdbx_strand_id
1 'polypeptide(L)'
;MKETQLELTAVLLNINRNHNRELMEACRDLKDYAEYVDRVRKYARELPLSEAVERAITECIRKGILKEFLEKNRAEVKTIPEGRESFFKSGQGVGGGITLMS
;
A
#
# COMPACT_ATOMS: atom_id res chain seq x y z
N MET A 1 14.47 33.08 -22.33
CA MET A 1 13.17 32.61 -21.81
C MET A 1 13.30 32.50 -20.30
N LYS A 2 12.38 33.09 -19.51
CA LYS A 2 12.39 32.97 -18.04
C LYS A 2 11.74 31.63 -17.68
N GLU A 3 12.46 30.82 -16.91
CA GLU A 3 11.94 29.57 -16.35
C GLU A 3 10.92 29.91 -15.26
N THR A 4 9.65 29.60 -15.50
CA THR A 4 8.59 29.71 -14.49
C THR A 4 8.70 28.52 -13.54
N GLN A 5 9.07 28.78 -12.29
CA GLN A 5 9.01 27.80 -11.22
C GLN A 5 7.71 27.98 -10.44
N LEU A 6 7.04 26.87 -10.15
CA LEU A 6 5.78 26.82 -9.42
C LEU A 6 6.06 26.20 -8.06
N GLU A 7 5.76 26.93 -6.98
CA GLU A 7 5.82 26.42 -5.62
C GLU A 7 4.40 26.21 -5.10
N LEU A 8 4.11 25.02 -4.58
CA LEU A 8 2.79 24.62 -4.09
C LEU A 8 2.92 24.04 -2.69
N THR A 9 1.96 24.38 -1.83
CA THR A 9 1.77 23.73 -0.53
C THR A 9 0.59 22.78 -0.61
N ALA A 10 0.79 21.54 -0.16
CA ALA A 10 -0.25 20.50 -0.13
C ALA A 10 -0.32 19.85 1.25
N VAL A 11 -1.50 19.33 1.59
CA VAL A 11 -1.73 18.56 2.81
C VAL A 11 -1.55 17.07 2.51
N LEU A 12 -0.68 16.41 3.28
CA LEU A 12 -0.46 14.96 3.21
C LEU A 12 -1.23 14.27 4.33
N LEU A 13 -2.13 13.35 3.95
CA LEU A 13 -2.93 12.57 4.89
C LEU A 13 -2.37 11.15 5.04
N ASN A 14 -2.22 10.70 6.29
CA ASN A 14 -1.76 9.35 6.62
C ASN A 14 -2.87 8.31 6.44
N ILE A 15 -2.76 7.49 5.39
CA ILE A 15 -3.74 6.44 5.09
C ILE A 15 -3.41 5.08 5.70
N ASN A 16 -2.44 4.99 6.62
CA ASN A 16 -2.16 3.74 7.31
C ASN A 16 -3.35 3.31 8.17
N ARG A 17 -3.44 2.02 8.47
CA ARG A 17 -4.51 1.45 9.30
C ARG A 17 -4.64 2.21 10.62
N ASN A 18 -5.89 2.49 11.02
CA ASN A 18 -6.27 3.28 12.20
C ASN A 18 -5.93 4.79 12.16
N HIS A 19 -5.47 5.32 11.02
CA HIS A 19 -5.32 6.77 10.81
C HIS A 19 -6.43 7.32 9.92
N ASN A 20 -6.69 8.63 10.01
CA ASN A 20 -7.72 9.36 9.24
C ASN A 20 -9.07 8.63 9.21
N ARG A 21 -9.64 8.39 10.40
CA ARG A 21 -10.85 7.57 10.58
C ARG A 21 -12.03 8.02 9.72
N GLU A 22 -12.27 9.33 9.62
CA GLU A 22 -13.32 9.90 8.77
C GLU A 22 -13.13 9.55 7.29
N LEU A 23 -11.89 9.66 6.78
CA LEU A 23 -11.54 9.28 5.41
C LEU A 23 -11.73 7.78 5.17
N MET A 24 -11.37 6.95 6.15
CA MET A 24 -11.52 5.49 6.07
C MET A 24 -12.99 5.04 6.17
N GLU A 25 -13.82 5.80 6.87
CA GLU A 25 -15.27 5.57 6.91
C GLU A 25 -15.95 6.04 5.62
N ALA A 26 -15.44 7.10 4.98
CA ALA A 26 -15.95 7.64 3.72
C ALA A 26 -15.55 6.81 2.48
N CYS A 27 -14.40 6.12 2.49
CA CYS A 27 -13.90 5.37 1.35
C CYS A 27 -13.50 3.94 1.70
N ARG A 28 -14.35 2.98 1.30
CA ARG A 28 -14.13 1.55 1.55
C ARG A 28 -12.86 1.01 0.88
N ASP A 29 -12.62 1.36 -0.36
CA ASP A 29 -11.46 0.84 -1.12
C ASP A 29 -10.14 1.30 -0.48
N LEU A 30 -10.08 2.54 -0.01
CA LEU A 30 -8.91 3.07 0.69
C LEU A 30 -8.68 2.38 2.03
N LYS A 31 -9.75 2.11 2.77
CA LYS A 31 -9.69 1.34 4.01
C LYS A 31 -9.22 -0.09 3.78
N ASP A 32 -9.73 -0.74 2.74
CA ASP A 32 -9.35 -2.09 2.36
C ASP A 32 -7.88 -2.15 1.90
N TYR A 33 -7.43 -1.13 1.16
CA TYR A 33 -6.02 -0.96 0.80
C TYR A 33 -5.12 -0.79 2.04
N ALA A 34 -5.50 0.05 2.99
CA ALA A 34 -4.76 0.26 4.23
C ALA A 34 -4.62 -1.04 5.05
N GLU A 35 -5.69 -1.84 5.10
CA GLU A 35 -5.71 -3.16 5.75
C GLU A 35 -4.81 -4.18 5.02
N TYR A 36 -4.80 -4.18 3.67
CA TYR A 36 -3.89 -5.01 2.89
C TYR A 36 -2.41 -4.68 3.20
N VAL A 37 -2.05 -3.39 3.18
CA VAL A 37 -0.67 -2.94 3.45
C VAL A 37 -0.24 -3.29 4.88
N ASP A 38 -1.12 -3.14 5.87
CA ASP A 38 -0.84 -3.54 7.26
C ASP A 38 -0.48 -5.03 7.37
N ARG A 39 -1.21 -5.89 6.65
CA ARG A 39 -0.95 -7.35 6.64
C ARG A 39 0.35 -7.71 5.95
N VAL A 40 0.65 -7.11 4.79
CA VAL A 40 1.94 -7.32 4.11
C VAL A 40 3.08 -6.95 5.06
N ARG A 41 3.01 -5.80 5.72
CA ARG A 41 4.03 -5.36 6.70
C ARG A 41 4.14 -6.32 7.89
N LYS A 42 3.01 -6.80 8.41
CA LYS A 42 3.00 -7.77 9.51
C LYS A 42 3.73 -9.06 9.12
N TYR A 43 3.42 -9.62 7.95
CA TYR A 43 4.05 -10.85 7.49
C TYR A 43 5.52 -10.67 7.09
N ALA A 44 5.88 -9.52 6.51
CA ALA A 44 7.26 -9.22 6.11
C ALA A 44 8.24 -9.08 7.28
N ARG A 45 7.75 -9.01 8.53
CA ARG A 45 8.60 -9.09 9.74
C ARG A 45 9.15 -10.50 9.98
N GLU A 46 8.43 -11.53 9.52
CA GLU A 46 8.73 -12.93 9.82
C GLU A 46 9.04 -13.74 8.55
N LEU A 47 8.54 -13.32 7.40
CA LEU A 47 8.64 -14.03 6.12
C LEU A 47 9.41 -13.19 5.09
N PRO A 48 10.01 -13.86 4.07
CA PRO A 48 10.44 -13.18 2.85
C PRO A 48 9.30 -12.34 2.26
N LEU A 49 9.63 -11.20 1.67
CA LEU A 49 8.62 -10.23 1.24
C LEU A 49 7.65 -10.82 0.19
N SER A 50 8.15 -11.64 -0.73
CA SER A 50 7.34 -12.37 -1.72
C SER A 50 6.30 -13.28 -1.06
N GLU A 51 6.71 -14.05 -0.06
CA GLU A 51 5.81 -14.94 0.71
C GLU A 51 4.83 -14.13 1.56
N ALA A 52 5.29 -13.04 2.17
CA ALA A 52 4.45 -12.12 2.93
C ALA A 52 3.35 -11.51 2.07
N VAL A 53 3.68 -11.10 0.85
CA VAL A 53 2.72 -10.57 -0.14
C VAL A 53 1.74 -11.66 -0.57
N GLU A 54 2.20 -12.85 -0.95
CA GLU A 54 1.30 -13.94 -1.37
C GLU A 54 0.31 -14.33 -0.25
N ARG A 55 0.82 -14.41 1.00
CA ARG A 55 0.01 -14.70 2.17
C ARG A 55 -1.02 -13.59 2.43
N ALA A 56 -0.61 -12.33 2.33
CA ALA A 56 -1.50 -11.18 2.49
C ALA A 56 -2.60 -11.15 1.42
N ILE A 57 -2.26 -11.36 0.15
CA ILE A 57 -3.21 -11.42 -0.97
C ILE A 57 -4.25 -12.51 -0.71
N THR A 58 -3.79 -13.72 -0.38
CA THR A 58 -4.67 -14.88 -0.14
C THR A 58 -5.65 -14.61 1.00
N GLU A 59 -5.16 -14.03 2.10
CA GLU A 59 -6.00 -13.69 3.24
C GLU A 59 -6.98 -12.54 2.94
N CYS A 60 -6.56 -11.53 2.20
CA CYS A 60 -7.40 -10.39 1.83
C CYS A 60 -8.53 -10.80 0.89
N ILE A 61 -8.25 -11.58 -0.15
CA ILE A 61 -9.27 -12.14 -1.05
C ILE A 61 -10.29 -12.97 -0.25
N ARG A 62 -9.81 -13.86 0.63
CA ARG A 62 -10.70 -14.71 1.46
C ARG A 62 -11.61 -13.89 2.38
N LYS A 63 -11.11 -12.77 2.90
CA LYS A 63 -11.87 -11.87 3.80
C LYS A 63 -12.66 -10.79 3.05
N GLY A 64 -12.64 -10.78 1.72
CA GLY A 64 -13.35 -9.79 0.90
C GLY A 64 -12.73 -8.38 0.95
N ILE A 65 -11.45 -8.27 1.31
CA ILE A 65 -10.71 -7.01 1.42
C ILE A 65 -9.99 -6.78 0.12
N LEU A 66 -10.27 -5.65 -0.54
CA LEU A 66 -9.67 -5.27 -1.83
C LEU A 66 -9.78 -6.40 -2.88
N LYS A 67 -10.82 -7.22 -2.76
CA LYS A 67 -10.91 -8.54 -3.41
C LYS A 67 -10.86 -8.44 -4.93
N GLU A 68 -11.75 -7.64 -5.52
CA GLU A 68 -11.87 -7.54 -6.98
C GLU A 68 -10.58 -7.05 -7.64
N PHE A 69 -9.89 -6.12 -6.97
CA PHE A 69 -8.62 -5.58 -7.43
C PHE A 69 -7.49 -6.62 -7.31
N LEU A 70 -7.40 -7.32 -6.18
CA LEU A 70 -6.38 -8.35 -5.97
C LEU A 70 -6.59 -9.58 -6.85
N GLU A 71 -7.84 -9.95 -7.16
CA GLU A 71 -8.16 -11.04 -8.08
C GLU A 71 -7.75 -10.71 -9.52
N LYS A 72 -7.99 -9.47 -9.97
CA LYS A 72 -7.63 -9.01 -11.32
C LYS A 72 -6.11 -8.83 -11.50
N ASN A 73 -5.42 -8.32 -10.48
CA ASN A 73 -4.02 -7.92 -10.59
C ASN A 73 -3.03 -8.87 -9.90
N ARG A 74 -3.44 -10.11 -9.58
CA ARG A 74 -2.64 -11.06 -8.77
C ARG A 74 -1.22 -11.30 -9.33
N ALA A 75 -1.03 -11.26 -10.65
CA ALA A 75 0.28 -11.45 -11.26
C ALA A 75 1.20 -10.23 -11.07
N GLU A 76 0.66 -9.01 -11.14
CA GLU A 76 1.42 -7.76 -11.03
C GLU A 76 1.74 -7.40 -9.58
N VAL A 77 0.83 -7.68 -8.65
CA VAL A 77 1.03 -7.41 -7.21
C VAL A 77 2.20 -8.23 -6.63
N LYS A 78 2.58 -9.33 -7.28
CA LYS A 78 3.77 -10.14 -6.90
C LYS A 78 5.09 -9.48 -7.30
N THR A 79 5.08 -8.56 -8.25
CA THR A 79 6.29 -7.96 -8.80
C THR A 79 6.63 -6.71 -8.02
N ILE A 80 7.58 -6.84 -7.09
CA ILE A 80 8.11 -5.71 -6.34
C ILE A 80 9.32 -5.17 -7.10
N PRO A 81 9.36 -3.86 -7.43
CA PRO A 81 10.54 -3.27 -8.04
C PRO A 81 11.78 -3.47 -7.16
N GLU A 82 12.87 -3.93 -7.77
CA GLU A 82 14.14 -4.17 -7.09
C GLU A 82 14.59 -2.94 -6.27
N GLY A 83 15.12 -3.17 -5.06
CA GLY A 83 15.62 -2.10 -4.19
C GLY A 83 14.59 -1.47 -3.23
N ARG A 84 13.32 -1.92 -3.23
CA ARG A 84 12.28 -1.42 -2.30
C ARG A 84 12.03 -2.28 -1.05
N GLU A 85 12.74 -3.39 -0.87
CA GLU A 85 12.54 -4.30 0.26
C GLU A 85 12.83 -3.65 1.62
N SER A 86 13.85 -2.80 1.69
CA SER A 86 14.23 -2.07 2.91
C SER A 86 13.14 -1.11 3.40
N PHE A 87 12.34 -0.54 2.47
CA PHE A 87 11.22 0.35 2.79
C PHE A 87 10.03 -0.38 3.39
N PHE A 88 9.76 -1.61 2.94
CA PHE A 88 8.71 -2.44 3.53
C PHE A 88 9.09 -2.91 4.95
N LYS A 89 10.38 -3.13 5.21
CA LYS A 89 10.88 -3.58 6.52
C LYS A 89 11.05 -2.46 7.55
N SER A 90 11.46 -1.26 7.15
CA SER A 90 11.81 -0.18 8.10
C SER A 90 10.61 0.56 8.69
N GLY A 91 9.42 0.47 8.08
CA GLY A 91 8.24 1.24 8.51
C GLY A 91 8.38 2.76 8.34
N GLN A 92 9.51 3.23 7.81
CA GLN A 92 9.82 4.63 7.52
C GLN A 92 9.46 4.93 6.05
N GLY A 93 8.19 4.74 5.70
CA GLY A 93 7.68 5.05 4.37
C GLY A 93 6.63 6.14 4.48
N VAL A 94 7.04 7.41 4.58
CA VAL A 94 6.17 8.52 4.22
C VAL A 94 5.82 8.36 2.74
N GLY A 95 4.59 7.95 2.43
CA GLY A 95 4.02 8.08 1.09
C GLY A 95 4.42 7.04 0.03
N GLY A 96 4.92 5.86 0.37
CA GLY A 96 5.28 4.83 -0.63
C GLY A 96 4.11 3.98 -1.16
N GLY A 97 2.86 4.28 -0.80
CA GLY A 97 1.70 3.44 -1.14
C GLY A 97 1.21 3.55 -2.59
N ILE A 98 1.58 4.60 -3.32
CA ILE A 98 1.04 4.85 -4.67
C ILE A 98 1.99 4.41 -5.80
N THR A 99 3.30 4.23 -5.54
CA THR A 99 4.21 3.74 -6.59
C THR A 99 4.22 2.21 -6.66
N LEU A 100 3.05 1.58 -6.76
CA LEU A 100 2.93 0.21 -7.22
C LEU A 100 2.03 0.08 -8.45
N MET A 101 1.31 1.13 -8.88
CA MET A 101 0.41 1.10 -10.04
C MET A 101 0.37 2.45 -10.77
N SER A 102 1.50 2.85 -11.36
CA SER A 102 1.58 3.89 -12.38
C SER A 102 2.77 3.61 -13.29
#